data_AF-A0A0Q5Z9P2-F1
#
_entry.id   AF-A0A0Q5Z9P2-F1
#
_cell.length_a   1.000
_cell.length_b   1.000
_cell.length_c   1.000
_cell.angle_alpha   90.00
_cell.angle_beta   90.00
_cell.angle_gamma   90.00
#
_symmetry.space_group_name_H-M   'P 1'
#
loop_
_entity.id
_entity.type
_entity.pdbx_description
1 polymer ?
#
loop_
_entity_poly.entity_id
_entity_poly.type
_entity_poly.pdbx_seq_one_letter_code
_entity_poly.pdbx_strand_id
1 'polypeptide(L)'
;MARKSRGRHFSHTLVGTAVSLFGLGCALLLFRFMLGSSDSSMLQTAPVVLLTGLVLGAVGYALKPRPSLARRAGEATLIPVDSTDFVGTMTPPPEPHDPRSHRGQRPPARTWGPQVFDDIEWQRFDTVCARLFAQAGFETRLQSHGVDGGADLWLHSRHAQGPVAVVQCRHWRTRPVGVQELREFLALMASHNLARGTYLTTSTFTPDALKFARAHGIHTRDADGLLDLIAQRSPEQQQALIELAYEGEYWRPTCARCGLKMVEVSARNGGAGFWGCADFPRCRFTLPVAEA
;
A
#
# COMPACT_ATOMS: atom_id res chain seq x y z
N MET A 1 -18.25 6.56 -1.44
CA MET A 1 -18.96 5.49 -0.71
C MET A 1 -19.00 5.75 0.80
N ALA A 2 -20.01 6.51 1.26
CA ALA A 2 -20.30 6.79 2.67
C ALA A 2 -21.04 5.62 3.37
N ARG A 3 -20.53 4.39 3.25
CA ARG A 3 -21.21 3.20 3.83
C ARG A 3 -20.47 2.52 4.98
N LYS A 4 -19.15 2.76 5.14
CA LYS A 4 -18.36 2.15 6.24
C LYS A 4 -18.33 2.99 7.52
N SER A 5 -18.58 4.31 7.44
CA SER A 5 -18.74 5.17 8.63
C SER A 5 -20.10 4.98 9.30
N ARG A 6 -21.16 4.71 8.52
CA ARG A 6 -22.51 4.45 9.06
C ARG A 6 -22.54 3.25 9.99
N GLY A 7 -21.92 2.12 9.66
CA GLY A 7 -21.95 0.91 10.50
C GLY A 7 -21.27 1.08 11.86
N ARG A 8 -20.08 1.71 11.88
CA ARG A 8 -19.36 2.01 13.13
C ARG A 8 -20.09 3.07 13.96
N HIS A 9 -20.58 4.13 13.33
CA HIS A 9 -21.35 5.15 14.03
C HIS A 9 -22.63 4.56 14.63
N PHE A 10 -23.33 3.69 13.88
CA PHE A 10 -24.57 3.05 14.31
C PHE A 10 -24.37 2.07 15.48
N SER A 11 -23.30 1.26 15.46
CA SER A 11 -22.98 0.35 16.58
C SER A 11 -22.60 1.10 17.85
N HIS A 12 -21.85 2.20 17.75
CA HIS A 12 -21.50 3.03 18.90
C HIS A 12 -22.71 3.77 19.48
N THR A 13 -23.60 4.30 18.64
CA THR A 13 -24.87 4.89 19.11
C THR A 13 -25.79 3.86 19.76
N LEU A 14 -25.89 2.64 19.23
CA LEU A 14 -26.70 1.57 19.80
C LEU A 14 -26.20 1.12 21.19
N VAL A 15 -24.90 0.92 21.34
CA VAL A 15 -24.29 0.57 22.63
C VAL A 15 -24.47 1.72 23.65
N GLY A 16 -24.32 2.97 23.22
CA GLY A 16 -24.59 4.14 24.07
C GLY A 16 -26.04 4.19 24.56
N THR A 17 -27.01 4.00 23.65
CA THR A 17 -28.44 3.98 24.02
C THR A 17 -28.81 2.81 24.94
N ALA A 18 -28.18 1.64 24.77
CA ALA A 18 -28.42 0.48 25.63
C ALA A 18 -27.91 0.73 27.07
N VAL A 19 -26.76 1.38 27.24
CA VAL A 19 -26.22 1.74 28.55
C VAL A 19 -27.11 2.78 29.25
N SER A 20 -27.61 3.79 28.53
CA SER A 20 -28.54 4.78 29.09
C SER A 20 -29.87 4.18 29.53
N LEU A 21 -30.45 3.26 28.74
CA LEU A 21 -31.71 2.59 29.09
C LEU A 21 -31.55 1.62 30.26
N PHE A 22 -30.42 0.91 30.34
CA PHE A 22 -30.11 0.05 31.48
C PHE A 22 -29.92 0.88 32.76
N GLY A 23 -29.20 2.00 32.68
CA GLY A 23 -29.05 2.94 33.79
C GLY A 23 -30.38 3.52 34.27
N LEU A 24 -31.26 3.91 33.35
CA LEU A 24 -32.61 4.40 33.66
C LEU A 24 -33.47 3.31 34.33
N GLY A 25 -33.42 2.07 33.83
CA GLY A 25 -34.14 0.94 34.42
C GLY A 25 -33.68 0.62 35.85
N CYS A 26 -32.37 0.63 36.10
CA CYS A 26 -31.82 0.48 37.46
C CYS A 26 -32.23 1.63 38.39
N ALA A 27 -32.22 2.88 37.90
CA ALA A 27 -32.64 4.04 38.67
C ALA A 27 -34.13 3.97 39.07
N LEU A 28 -35.01 3.52 38.15
CA LEU A 28 -36.44 3.35 38.45
C LEU A 28 -36.69 2.23 39.47
N LEU A 29 -35.92 1.14 39.43
CA LEU A 29 -35.99 0.08 40.44
C LEU A 29 -35.49 0.54 41.82
N LEU A 30 -34.40 1.32 41.87
CA LEU A 30 -33.89 1.91 43.10
C LEU A 30 -34.85 2.95 43.69
N PHE A 31 -35.46 3.78 42.83
CA PHE A 31 -36.45 4.78 43.23
C PHE A 31 -37.72 4.12 43.81
N ARG A 32 -38.18 3.02 43.20
CA ARG A 32 -39.27 2.19 43.75
C ARG A 32 -38.91 1.59 45.11
N PHE A 33 -37.69 1.06 45.25
CA PHE A 33 -37.21 0.49 46.52
C PHE A 33 -37.17 1.55 47.63
N MET A 34 -36.75 2.78 47.30
CA MET A 34 -36.71 3.91 48.24
C MET A 34 -38.09 4.47 48.60
N LEU A 35 -39.07 4.41 47.69
CA LEU A 35 -40.42 4.97 47.92
C LEU A 35 -41.45 3.96 48.42
N GLY A 36 -41.11 2.67 48.50
CA GLY A 36 -42.01 1.62 49.02
C GLY A 36 -43.36 1.53 48.28
N SER A 37 -43.44 2.01 47.04
CA SER A 37 -44.72 2.10 46.31
C SER A 37 -45.14 0.74 45.72
N SER A 38 -46.36 0.33 46.03
CA SER A 38 -46.98 -0.90 45.51
C SER A 38 -47.81 -0.65 44.24
N ASP A 39 -47.41 0.33 43.41
CA ASP A 39 -48.11 0.60 42.16
C ASP A 39 -47.79 -0.48 41.11
N SER A 40 -48.85 -1.07 40.58
CA SER A 40 -48.85 -2.21 39.64
C SER A 40 -48.46 -1.82 38.21
N SER A 41 -48.58 -0.54 37.85
CA SER A 41 -48.19 0.00 36.53
C SER A 41 -46.68 0.02 36.30
N MET A 42 -45.87 0.13 37.37
CA MET A 42 -44.41 0.01 37.29
C MET A 42 -43.90 -1.44 37.24
N LEU A 43 -44.73 -2.41 37.62
CA LEU A 43 -44.38 -3.84 37.58
C LEU A 43 -44.24 -4.37 36.15
N GLN A 44 -44.98 -3.78 35.21
CA GLN A 44 -45.00 -4.19 33.80
C GLN A 44 -43.93 -3.48 32.95
N THR A 45 -43.52 -2.26 33.32
CA THR A 45 -42.66 -1.42 32.48
C THR A 45 -41.17 -1.68 32.71
N ALA A 46 -40.74 -1.90 33.95
CA ALA A 46 -39.34 -2.17 34.29
C ALA A 46 -38.74 -3.42 33.60
N PRO A 47 -39.39 -4.60 33.59
CA PRO A 47 -38.84 -5.78 32.91
C PRO A 47 -38.80 -5.62 31.38
N VAL A 48 -39.75 -4.89 30.80
CA VAL A 48 -39.78 -4.61 29.35
C VAL A 48 -38.61 -3.70 28.93
N VAL A 49 -38.28 -2.69 29.72
CA VAL A 49 -37.14 -1.79 29.45
C VAL A 49 -35.81 -2.53 29.58
N LEU A 50 -35.66 -3.41 30.58
CA LEU A 50 -34.46 -4.24 30.75
C LEU A 50 -34.28 -5.24 29.60
N LEU A 51 -35.35 -5.93 29.18
CA LEU A 51 -35.32 -6.84 28.03
C LEU A 51 -34.98 -6.11 26.74
N THR A 52 -35.54 -4.92 26.52
CA THR A 52 -35.25 -4.11 25.33
C THR A 52 -33.79 -3.67 25.30
N GLY A 53 -33.23 -3.24 26.45
CA GLY A 53 -31.80 -2.91 26.57
C GLY A 53 -30.88 -4.11 26.31
N LEU A 54 -31.25 -5.29 26.78
CA LEU A 54 -30.48 -6.53 26.61
C LEU A 54 -30.50 -7.01 25.14
N VAL A 55 -31.65 -6.93 24.48
CA VAL A 55 -31.77 -7.25 23.04
C VAL A 55 -30.96 -6.28 22.18
N LEU A 56 -31.06 -4.97 22.44
CA LEU A 56 -30.28 -3.98 21.70
C LEU A 56 -28.77 -4.13 21.93
N GLY A 57 -28.35 -4.49 23.15
CA GLY A 57 -26.96 -4.82 23.47
C GLY A 57 -26.45 -6.06 22.73
N ALA A 58 -27.25 -7.13 22.68
CA ALA A 58 -26.92 -8.36 21.97
C ALA A 58 -26.80 -8.13 20.46
N VAL A 59 -27.72 -7.36 19.88
CA VAL A 59 -27.67 -6.96 18.46
C VAL A 59 -26.45 -6.08 18.18
N GLY A 60 -26.14 -5.11 19.04
CA GLY A 60 -24.94 -4.28 18.93
C GLY A 60 -23.63 -5.09 19.02
N TYR A 61 -23.59 -6.11 19.89
CA TYR A 61 -22.45 -7.02 20.01
C TYR A 61 -22.30 -7.94 18.79
N ALA A 62 -23.41 -8.47 18.26
CA ALA A 62 -23.41 -9.31 17.06
C ALA A 62 -23.02 -8.54 15.79
N LEU A 63 -23.32 -7.24 15.73
CA LEU A 63 -22.95 -6.34 14.63
C LEU A 63 -21.54 -5.75 14.77
N LYS A 64 -20.84 -6.00 15.89
CA LYS A 64 -19.45 -5.57 16.07
C LYS A 64 -18.56 -6.40 15.13
N PRO A 65 -17.81 -5.78 14.21
CA PRO A 65 -16.95 -6.52 13.29
C PRO A 65 -15.93 -7.31 14.11
N ARG A 66 -15.99 -8.65 13.98
CA ARG A 66 -14.98 -9.54 14.57
C ARG A 66 -13.60 -9.13 14.03
N PRO A 67 -12.56 -9.03 14.86
CA PRO A 67 -11.21 -8.91 14.35
C PRO A 67 -10.99 -10.11 13.44
N SER A 68 -10.71 -9.85 12.16
CA SER A 68 -10.40 -10.89 11.19
C SER A 68 -9.17 -11.61 11.70
N LEU A 69 -9.37 -12.81 12.25
CA LEU A 69 -8.32 -13.81 12.34
C LEU A 69 -7.82 -13.98 10.91
N ALA A 70 -6.60 -13.47 10.69
CA ALA A 70 -5.89 -13.55 9.44
C ALA A 70 -5.91 -15.03 9.01
N ARG A 71 -6.71 -15.29 7.97
CA ARG A 71 -6.77 -16.59 7.35
C ARG A 71 -5.48 -16.74 6.57
N ARG A 72 -4.69 -17.72 7.01
CA ARG A 72 -3.51 -18.27 6.33
C ARG A 72 -3.82 -18.59 4.86
N ALA A 73 -2.72 -18.60 4.11
CA ALA A 73 -2.47 -19.23 2.82
C ALA A 73 -2.71 -18.36 1.58
N GLY A 74 -1.59 -17.85 1.09
CA GLY A 74 -1.34 -17.22 -0.19
C GLY A 74 0.18 -17.14 -0.34
N GLU A 75 0.78 -18.28 -0.70
CA GLU A 75 2.19 -18.58 -0.87
C GLU A 75 3.02 -17.41 -1.43
N ALA A 76 3.78 -16.73 -0.58
CA ALA A 76 5.04 -16.12 -0.97
C ALA A 76 6.11 -17.05 -0.38
N THR A 77 6.97 -17.61 -1.23
CA THR A 77 8.02 -18.55 -0.86
C THR A 77 9.01 -17.86 0.08
N LEU A 78 8.69 -17.84 1.37
CA LEU A 78 9.62 -17.54 2.44
C LEU A 78 10.59 -18.71 2.50
N ILE A 79 11.82 -18.49 2.04
CA ILE A 79 12.92 -19.40 2.39
C ILE A 79 13.03 -19.35 3.93
N PRO A 80 12.82 -20.46 4.64
CA PRO A 80 13.02 -20.49 6.08
C PRO A 80 14.52 -20.49 6.33
N VAL A 81 15.08 -19.33 6.64
CA VAL A 81 16.45 -19.23 7.15
C VAL A 81 16.36 -19.19 8.66
N ASP A 82 16.83 -20.26 9.30
CA ASP A 82 16.85 -20.42 10.74
C ASP A 82 17.62 -19.26 11.40
N SER A 83 17.04 -18.71 12.47
CA SER A 83 17.26 -17.32 12.92
C SER A 83 18.46 -17.13 13.85
N THR A 84 19.43 -18.05 13.88
CA THR A 84 20.55 -18.02 14.82
C THR A 84 21.89 -17.61 14.22
N ASP A 85 22.03 -17.48 12.89
CA ASP A 85 23.34 -17.22 12.26
C ASP A 85 23.58 -15.78 11.75
N PHE A 86 22.65 -14.85 11.99
CA PHE A 86 22.73 -13.50 11.43
C PHE A 86 23.85 -12.64 12.04
N VAL A 87 24.29 -12.94 13.26
CA VAL A 87 25.29 -12.11 13.98
C VAL A 87 26.72 -12.37 13.49
N GLY A 88 26.99 -13.49 12.80
CA GLY A 88 28.33 -13.85 12.33
C GLY A 88 28.69 -13.41 10.90
N THR A 89 27.84 -12.62 10.21
CA THR A 89 28.01 -12.33 8.76
C THR A 89 28.01 -10.85 8.41
N MET A 90 27.92 -9.95 9.39
CA MET A 90 28.14 -8.53 9.13
C MET A 90 29.63 -8.27 8.96
N THR A 91 30.14 -8.47 7.74
CA THR A 91 31.39 -7.85 7.34
C THR A 91 31.25 -6.34 7.57
N PRO A 92 32.22 -5.65 8.21
CA PRO A 92 32.20 -4.20 8.30
C PRO A 92 32.00 -3.59 6.90
N PRO A 93 31.37 -2.41 6.80
CA PRO A 93 31.10 -1.78 5.51
C PRO A 93 32.44 -1.71 4.77
N PRO A 94 32.58 -2.40 3.63
CA PRO A 94 33.81 -2.34 2.89
C PRO A 94 34.03 -0.89 2.43
N GLU A 95 35.30 -0.51 2.35
CA GLU A 95 35.78 0.69 1.65
C GLU A 95 34.99 0.92 0.37
N PRO A 96 34.77 2.19 -0.05
CA PRO A 96 33.83 2.57 -1.11
C PRO A 96 33.88 1.56 -2.24
N HIS A 97 32.88 0.67 -2.25
CA HIS A 97 32.77 -0.37 -3.24
C HIS A 97 32.90 0.30 -4.60
N ASP A 98 33.86 -0.15 -5.41
CA ASP A 98 33.92 0.20 -6.82
C ASP A 98 32.49 0.03 -7.38
N PRO A 99 31.83 1.09 -7.88
CA PRO A 99 30.42 1.06 -8.29
C PRO A 99 30.13 0.10 -9.47
N ARG A 100 31.05 -0.79 -9.79
CA ARG A 100 31.07 -1.68 -10.96
C ARG A 100 30.68 -3.14 -10.65
N SER A 101 30.49 -3.56 -9.39
CA SER A 101 30.36 -5.00 -9.11
C SER A 101 28.94 -5.59 -9.22
N HIS A 102 27.87 -4.79 -9.34
CA HIS A 102 26.52 -5.34 -9.52
C HIS A 102 25.79 -4.59 -10.65
N ARG A 103 25.54 -5.31 -11.78
CA ARG A 103 25.08 -4.84 -13.10
C ARG A 103 26.12 -4.16 -14.02
N GLY A 104 27.30 -4.76 -14.12
CA GLY A 104 28.13 -4.85 -15.33
C GLY A 104 28.06 -3.74 -16.40
N GLN A 105 28.96 -2.77 -16.27
CA GLN A 105 29.79 -2.17 -17.34
C GLN A 105 29.17 -1.30 -18.45
N ARG A 106 27.84 -1.16 -18.58
CA ARG A 106 27.28 -0.25 -19.58
C ARG A 106 27.20 1.18 -19.04
N PRO A 107 27.67 2.21 -19.78
CA PRO A 107 27.48 3.59 -19.36
C PRO A 107 25.98 3.93 -19.29
N PRO A 108 25.58 4.84 -18.37
CA PRO A 108 24.21 5.36 -18.31
C PRO A 108 23.71 5.78 -19.68
N ALA A 109 22.45 5.45 -19.99
CA ALA A 109 21.84 5.86 -21.24
C ALA A 109 21.74 7.39 -21.30
N ARG A 110 22.01 7.95 -22.48
CA ARG A 110 21.86 9.40 -22.75
C ARG A 110 20.51 9.75 -23.37
N THR A 111 19.73 8.76 -23.77
CA THR A 111 18.42 8.89 -24.40
C THR A 111 17.47 7.85 -23.84
N TRP A 112 16.17 8.15 -23.86
CA TRP A 112 15.16 7.25 -23.32
C TRP A 112 15.06 5.96 -24.14
N GLY A 113 15.00 4.84 -23.43
CA GLY A 113 14.87 3.50 -24.00
C GLY A 113 14.75 2.45 -22.90
N PRO A 114 14.54 1.17 -23.26
CA PRO A 114 14.33 0.09 -22.30
C PRO A 114 15.46 -0.04 -21.26
N GLN A 115 16.71 0.24 -21.68
CA GLN A 115 17.88 0.21 -20.82
C GLN A 115 17.69 1.04 -19.54
N VAL A 116 17.05 2.22 -19.62
CA VAL A 116 16.87 3.08 -18.44
C VAL A 116 16.09 2.35 -17.35
N PHE A 117 15.07 1.58 -17.71
CA PHE A 117 14.28 0.81 -16.74
C PHE A 117 15.05 -0.38 -16.17
N ASP A 118 15.98 -0.98 -16.92
CA ASP A 118 16.83 -2.06 -16.43
C ASP A 118 17.91 -1.57 -15.47
N ASP A 119 18.43 -0.35 -15.68
CA ASP A 119 19.52 0.23 -14.91
C ASP A 119 19.06 0.77 -13.55
N ILE A 120 17.88 1.41 -13.50
CA ILE A 120 17.41 2.10 -12.29
C ILE A 120 16.63 1.18 -11.35
N GLU A 121 16.65 1.50 -10.07
CA GLU A 121 15.83 0.88 -9.04
C GLU A 121 14.42 1.48 -8.94
N TRP A 122 13.53 0.80 -8.23
CA TRP A 122 12.11 1.13 -8.18
C TRP A 122 11.82 2.55 -7.66
N GLN A 123 12.56 3.08 -6.69
CA GLN A 123 12.31 4.42 -6.17
C GLN A 123 12.68 5.51 -7.19
N ARG A 124 13.70 5.26 -8.02
CA ARG A 124 14.05 6.14 -9.14
C ARG A 124 12.97 6.10 -10.21
N PHE A 125 12.45 4.92 -10.52
CA PHE A 125 11.30 4.78 -11.41
C PHE A 125 10.07 5.56 -10.92
N ASP A 126 9.72 5.47 -9.64
CA ASP A 126 8.61 6.23 -9.04
C ASP A 126 8.83 7.75 -9.15
N THR A 127 10.07 8.18 -8.94
CA THR A 127 10.47 9.60 -9.02
C THR A 127 10.37 10.13 -10.47
N VAL A 128 10.81 9.34 -11.45
CA VAL A 128 10.63 9.64 -12.87
C VAL A 128 9.15 9.75 -13.23
N CYS A 129 8.33 8.79 -12.79
CA CYS A 129 6.89 8.81 -13.04
C CYS A 129 6.25 10.08 -12.45
N ALA A 130 6.60 10.45 -11.22
CA ALA A 130 6.12 11.69 -10.60
C ALA A 130 6.50 12.91 -11.44
N ARG A 131 7.76 13.02 -11.88
CA ARG A 131 8.20 14.14 -12.72
C ARG A 131 7.49 14.17 -14.08
N LEU A 132 7.22 13.01 -14.68
CA LEU A 132 6.49 12.91 -15.95
C LEU A 132 5.06 13.46 -15.85
N PHE A 133 4.34 13.13 -14.78
CA PHE A 133 3.01 13.71 -14.54
C PHE A 133 3.07 15.18 -14.14
N ALA A 134 4.10 15.60 -13.40
CA ALA A 134 4.32 17.02 -13.11
C ALA A 134 4.55 17.84 -14.39
N GLN A 135 5.30 17.32 -15.36
CA GLN A 135 5.47 17.91 -16.69
C GLN A 135 4.16 17.98 -17.49
N ALA A 136 3.16 17.16 -17.16
CA ALA A 136 1.81 17.24 -17.71
C ALA A 136 0.90 18.26 -16.98
N GLY A 137 1.41 18.98 -15.99
CA GLY A 137 0.71 20.05 -15.28
C GLY A 137 -0.01 19.63 -14.00
N PHE A 138 0.25 18.42 -13.48
CA PHE A 138 -0.28 17.99 -12.19
C PHE A 138 0.64 18.36 -11.04
N GLU A 139 0.05 18.67 -9.89
CA GLU A 139 0.78 18.62 -8.62
C GLU A 139 0.86 17.17 -8.15
N THR A 140 2.07 16.67 -7.92
CA THR A 140 2.31 15.25 -7.64
C THR A 140 2.75 15.03 -6.21
N ARG A 141 2.15 14.04 -5.53
CA ARG A 141 2.58 13.59 -4.19
C ARG A 141 2.82 12.09 -4.19
N LEU A 142 4.06 11.70 -3.96
CA LEU A 142 4.44 10.30 -3.81
C LEU A 142 4.10 9.82 -2.40
N GLN A 143 3.46 8.66 -2.32
CA GLN A 143 3.23 7.93 -1.10
C GLN A 143 3.76 6.50 -1.28
N SER A 144 4.88 6.21 -0.62
CA SER A 144 5.45 4.85 -0.63
C SER A 144 4.47 3.87 0.02
N HIS A 145 4.26 2.72 -0.61
CA HIS A 145 3.35 1.71 -0.10
C HIS A 145 3.96 0.33 -0.04
N GLY A 146 3.66 -0.33 1.08
CA GLY A 146 3.77 -1.77 1.21
C GLY A 146 5.19 -2.29 1.35
N VAL A 147 5.26 -3.61 1.37
CA VAL A 147 6.48 -4.39 1.59
C VAL A 147 7.14 -4.74 0.24
N ASP A 148 6.42 -4.58 -0.87
CA ASP A 148 6.79 -5.16 -2.18
C ASP A 148 7.43 -4.15 -3.16
N GLY A 149 7.75 -2.94 -2.69
CA GLY A 149 8.26 -1.86 -3.54
C GLY A 149 7.20 -1.21 -4.43
N GLY A 150 7.32 0.10 -4.63
CA GLY A 150 6.39 0.94 -5.38
C GLY A 150 5.72 2.05 -4.56
N ALA A 151 5.22 3.05 -5.27
CA ALA A 151 4.50 4.17 -4.68
C ALA A 151 3.16 4.40 -5.38
N ASP A 152 2.18 4.87 -4.59
CA ASP A 152 1.01 5.54 -5.15
C ASP A 152 1.35 7.02 -5.30
N LEU A 153 1.21 7.49 -6.53
CA LEU A 153 1.40 8.86 -6.95
C LEU A 153 0.02 9.53 -7.02
N TRP A 154 -0.25 10.41 -6.07
CA TRP A 154 -1.48 11.17 -6.01
C TRP A 154 -1.34 12.42 -6.87
N LEU A 155 -2.24 12.55 -7.86
CA LEU A 155 -2.29 13.70 -8.75
C LEU A 155 -3.31 14.70 -8.24
N HIS A 156 -2.88 15.94 -8.08
CA HIS A 156 -3.70 17.07 -7.68
C HIS A 156 -3.81 18.08 -8.82
N SER A 157 -4.99 18.70 -8.92
CA SER A 157 -5.23 19.82 -9.82
C SER A 157 -5.45 21.08 -9.00
N ARG A 158 -4.91 22.21 -9.45
CA ARG A 158 -5.12 23.53 -8.85
C ARG A 158 -6.60 23.93 -8.69
N HIS A 159 -7.50 23.31 -9.44
CA HIS A 159 -8.92 23.63 -9.47
C HIS A 159 -9.79 22.65 -8.65
N ALA A 160 -9.21 21.64 -8.01
CA ALA A 160 -9.94 20.61 -7.30
C ALA A 160 -9.51 20.51 -5.83
N GLN A 161 -10.48 20.25 -4.95
CA GLN A 161 -10.20 19.94 -3.55
C GLN A 161 -9.92 18.44 -3.43
N GLY A 162 -8.66 18.07 -3.18
CA GLY A 162 -8.21 16.67 -3.04
C GLY A 162 -7.56 16.10 -4.30
N PRO A 163 -7.21 14.81 -4.29
CA PRO A 163 -6.61 14.16 -5.46
C PRO A 163 -7.66 13.98 -6.56
N VAL A 164 -7.27 14.28 -7.80
CA VAL A 164 -8.11 14.10 -8.99
C VAL A 164 -7.89 12.75 -9.67
N ALA A 165 -6.73 12.14 -9.44
CA ALA A 165 -6.39 10.81 -9.92
C ALA A 165 -5.29 10.21 -9.05
N VAL A 166 -5.11 8.89 -9.18
CA VAL A 166 -4.00 8.14 -8.59
C VAL A 166 -3.28 7.38 -9.68
N VAL A 167 -1.96 7.30 -9.55
CA VAL A 167 -1.10 6.51 -10.42
C VAL A 167 -0.36 5.51 -9.54
N GLN A 168 -0.45 4.22 -9.86
CA GLN A 168 0.34 3.20 -9.16
C GLN A 168 1.49 2.75 -10.06
N CYS A 169 2.71 2.81 -9.52
CA CYS A 169 3.93 2.48 -10.24
C CYS A 169 4.48 1.13 -9.76
N ARG A 170 4.76 0.21 -10.70
CA ARG A 170 5.36 -1.10 -10.42
C ARG A 170 6.60 -1.33 -11.28
N HIS A 171 7.76 -1.24 -10.66
CA HIS A 171 9.02 -1.58 -11.29
C HIS A 171 9.28 -3.08 -11.16
N TRP A 172 8.72 -3.85 -12.08
CA TRP A 172 8.91 -5.30 -12.17
C TRP A 172 9.69 -5.62 -13.43
N ARG A 173 10.63 -6.57 -13.35
CA ARG A 173 11.40 -7.00 -14.53
C ARG A 173 10.67 -8.06 -15.35
N THR A 174 10.46 -9.22 -14.75
CA THR A 174 10.02 -10.42 -15.48
C THR A 174 8.56 -10.80 -15.20
N ARG A 175 7.97 -10.26 -14.14
CA ARG A 175 6.61 -10.59 -13.71
C ARG A 175 5.58 -9.73 -14.44
N PRO A 176 4.68 -10.31 -15.26
CA PRO A 176 3.57 -9.56 -15.83
C PRO A 176 2.54 -9.22 -14.75
N VAL A 177 1.87 -8.07 -14.92
CA VAL A 177 0.79 -7.61 -14.05
C VAL A 177 -0.49 -8.40 -14.33
N GLY A 178 -1.02 -9.02 -13.29
CA GLY A 178 -2.23 -9.82 -13.32
C GLY A 178 -3.49 -9.02 -12.98
N VAL A 179 -4.62 -9.74 -12.98
CA VAL A 179 -5.92 -9.19 -12.60
C VAL A 179 -5.98 -8.86 -11.11
N GLN A 180 -5.25 -9.59 -10.26
CA GLN A 180 -5.27 -9.38 -8.82
C GLN A 180 -4.76 -7.98 -8.45
N GLU A 181 -3.62 -7.60 -9.02
CA GLU A 181 -3.00 -6.30 -8.83
C GLU A 181 -3.93 -5.15 -9.23
N LEU A 182 -4.63 -5.31 -10.36
CA LEU A 182 -5.60 -4.31 -10.81
C LEU A 182 -6.87 -4.27 -9.97
N ARG A 183 -7.29 -5.38 -9.35
CA ARG A 183 -8.41 -5.38 -8.40
C ARG A 183 -8.06 -4.63 -7.12
N GLU A 184 -6.85 -4.81 -6.63
CA GLU A 184 -6.34 -4.06 -5.48
C GLU A 184 -6.28 -2.56 -5.79
N PHE A 185 -5.78 -2.20 -6.97
CA PHE A 185 -5.78 -0.81 -7.44
C PHE A 185 -7.19 -0.23 -7.61
N LEU A 186 -8.14 -1.01 -8.14
CA LEU A 186 -9.53 -0.59 -8.25
C LEU A 186 -10.15 -0.33 -6.86
N ALA A 187 -9.82 -1.15 -5.87
CA ALA A 187 -10.28 -0.97 -4.50
C ALA A 187 -9.73 0.33 -3.87
N LEU A 188 -8.48 0.67 -4.15
CA LEU A 188 -7.87 1.96 -3.78
C LEU A 188 -8.61 3.12 -4.44
N MET A 189 -8.84 3.07 -5.76
CA MET A 189 -9.60 4.11 -6.46
C MET A 189 -10.98 4.32 -5.84
N ALA A 190 -11.69 3.22 -5.55
CA ALA A 190 -13.01 3.25 -4.94
C ALA A 190 -13.01 3.83 -3.52
N SER A 191 -11.99 3.56 -2.70
CA SER A 191 -11.90 4.11 -1.33
C SER A 191 -11.68 5.62 -1.31
N HIS A 192 -11.07 6.16 -2.38
CA HIS A 192 -10.82 7.61 -2.54
C HIS A 192 -11.82 8.31 -3.48
N ASN A 193 -12.86 7.60 -3.94
CA ASN A 193 -13.86 8.09 -4.90
C ASN A 193 -13.24 8.64 -6.20
N LEU A 194 -12.16 8.02 -6.67
CA LEU A 194 -11.51 8.38 -7.92
C LEU A 194 -12.18 7.66 -9.08
N ALA A 195 -12.62 8.42 -10.08
CA ALA A 195 -13.26 7.87 -11.27
C ALA A 195 -12.26 7.30 -12.29
N ARG A 196 -10.98 7.72 -12.22
CA ARG A 196 -9.91 7.29 -13.12
C ARG A 196 -8.63 7.09 -12.33
N GLY A 197 -7.85 6.11 -12.74
CA GLY A 197 -6.52 5.82 -12.22
C GLY A 197 -5.64 5.31 -13.35
N THR A 198 -4.32 5.48 -13.20
CA THR A 198 -3.32 4.94 -14.13
C THR A 198 -2.46 3.89 -13.44
N TYR A 199 -2.26 2.75 -14.07
CA TYR A 199 -1.35 1.70 -13.61
C TYR A 199 -0.16 1.67 -14.54
N LEU A 200 1.03 1.92 -14.00
CA LEU A 200 2.29 1.90 -14.73
C LEU A 200 3.11 0.69 -14.32
N THR A 201 3.72 0.02 -15.29
CA THR A 201 4.72 -1.01 -15.02
C THR A 201 5.86 -0.98 -16.02
N THR A 202 7.06 -1.36 -15.59
CA THR A 202 8.20 -1.65 -16.48
C THR A 202 8.17 -3.06 -17.06
N SER A 203 7.22 -3.89 -16.65
CA SER A 203 6.95 -5.19 -17.28
C SER A 203 5.77 -5.07 -18.25
N THR A 204 5.01 -6.14 -18.40
CA THR A 204 3.83 -6.21 -19.28
C THR A 204 2.55 -6.50 -18.49
N PHE A 205 1.39 -6.41 -19.14
CA PHE A 205 0.11 -6.84 -18.56
C PHE A 205 -0.35 -8.15 -19.18
N THR A 206 -0.96 -9.00 -18.36
CA THR A 206 -1.69 -10.16 -18.89
C THR A 206 -2.92 -9.73 -19.70
N PRO A 207 -3.36 -10.51 -20.71
CA PRO A 207 -4.54 -10.17 -21.51
C PRO A 207 -5.82 -9.94 -20.67
N ASP A 208 -6.01 -10.76 -19.63
CA ASP A 208 -7.13 -10.63 -18.70
C ASP A 208 -7.03 -9.35 -17.86
N ALA A 209 -5.83 -8.96 -17.45
CA ALA A 209 -5.61 -7.70 -16.76
C ALA A 209 -5.98 -6.51 -17.64
N LEU A 210 -5.57 -6.50 -18.91
CA LEU A 210 -5.96 -5.45 -19.86
C LEU A 210 -7.48 -5.38 -20.07
N LYS A 211 -8.15 -6.54 -20.17
CA LYS A 211 -9.61 -6.61 -20.28
C LYS A 211 -10.30 -6.06 -19.02
N PHE A 212 -9.80 -6.43 -17.84
CA PHE A 212 -10.28 -5.94 -16.56
C PHE A 212 -10.09 -4.42 -16.44
N ALA A 213 -8.90 -3.89 -16.77
CA ALA A 213 -8.59 -2.47 -16.73
C ALA A 213 -9.57 -1.64 -17.56
N ARG A 214 -9.81 -2.05 -18.81
CA ARG A 214 -10.75 -1.38 -19.72
C ARG A 214 -12.18 -1.36 -19.18
N ALA A 215 -12.64 -2.46 -18.58
CA ALA A 215 -13.98 -2.54 -18.01
C ALA A 215 -14.19 -1.63 -16.79
N HIS A 216 -13.10 -1.24 -16.11
CA HIS A 216 -13.14 -0.48 -14.85
C HIS A 216 -12.54 0.93 -14.94
N GLY A 217 -12.26 1.43 -16.15
CA GLY A 217 -11.73 2.80 -16.34
C GLY A 217 -10.32 2.99 -15.80
N ILE A 218 -9.52 1.93 -15.77
CA ILE A 218 -8.10 1.97 -15.41
C ILE A 218 -7.28 2.13 -16.69
N HIS A 219 -6.48 3.19 -16.76
CA HIS A 219 -5.50 3.36 -17.82
C HIS A 219 -4.27 2.51 -17.49
N THR A 220 -3.82 1.67 -18.41
CA THR A 220 -2.63 0.84 -18.24
C THR A 220 -1.53 1.33 -19.18
N ARG A 221 -0.29 1.37 -18.70
CA ARG A 221 0.91 1.59 -19.52
C ARG A 221 2.02 0.67 -19.05
N ASP A 222 2.49 -0.15 -19.97
CA ASP A 222 3.68 -1.00 -19.82
C ASP A 222 4.94 -0.20 -20.19
N ALA A 223 6.09 -0.87 -20.24
CA ALA A 223 7.36 -0.23 -20.58
C ALA A 223 7.29 0.53 -21.91
N ASP A 224 6.77 -0.11 -22.96
CA ASP A 224 6.65 0.49 -24.29
C ASP A 224 5.67 1.67 -24.28
N GLY A 225 4.49 1.50 -23.68
CA GLY A 225 3.51 2.58 -23.56
C GLY A 225 3.96 3.77 -22.70
N LEU A 226 4.95 3.56 -21.82
CA LEU A 226 5.60 4.62 -21.06
C LEU A 226 6.68 5.33 -21.89
N LEU A 227 7.49 4.59 -22.65
CA LEU A 227 8.45 5.17 -23.60
C LEU A 227 7.75 6.04 -24.63
N ASP A 228 6.60 5.60 -25.16
CA ASP A 228 5.76 6.40 -26.07
C ASP A 228 5.29 7.70 -25.42
N LEU A 229 4.98 7.68 -24.11
CA LEU A 229 4.54 8.86 -23.37
C LEU A 229 5.70 9.83 -23.11
N ILE A 230 6.91 9.32 -22.93
CA ILE A 230 8.12 10.12 -22.75
C ILE A 230 8.56 10.72 -24.10
N ALA A 231 8.43 9.98 -25.20
CA ALA A 231 8.75 10.46 -26.55
C ALA A 231 7.91 11.67 -26.97
N GLN A 232 6.72 11.86 -26.38
CA GLN A 232 5.86 13.03 -26.60
C GLN A 232 6.33 14.30 -25.87
N ARG A 233 7.38 14.22 -25.05
CA ARG A 233 7.91 15.36 -24.28
C ARG A 233 8.93 16.15 -25.10
N SER A 234 9.12 17.43 -24.75
CA SER A 234 10.18 18.24 -25.37
C SER A 234 11.56 17.63 -25.08
N PRO A 235 12.58 17.89 -25.91
CA PRO A 235 13.95 17.39 -25.66
C PRO A 235 14.46 17.75 -24.26
N GLU A 236 14.17 18.96 -23.77
CA GLU A 236 14.57 19.43 -22.43
C GLU A 236 13.85 18.65 -21.32
N GLN A 237 12.57 18.36 -21.53
CA GLN A 237 11.79 17.54 -20.59
C GLN A 237 12.27 16.11 -20.55
N GLN A 238 12.61 15.52 -21.70
CA GLN A 238 13.19 14.17 -21.79
C GLN A 238 14.54 14.10 -21.07
N GLN A 239 15.42 15.09 -21.31
CA GLN A 239 16.73 15.19 -20.67
C GLN A 239 16.62 15.32 -19.15
N ALA A 240 15.71 16.16 -18.66
CA ALA A 240 15.46 16.31 -17.22
C ALA A 240 14.96 15.01 -16.56
N LEU A 241 14.20 14.18 -17.28
CA LEU A 241 13.78 12.88 -16.78
C LEU A 241 14.98 11.91 -16.70
N ILE A 242 15.90 11.93 -17.67
CA ILE A 242 17.10 11.06 -17.67
C ILE A 242 18.03 11.41 -16.51
N GLU A 243 18.30 12.69 -16.31
CA GLU A 243 19.14 13.15 -15.21
C GLU A 243 18.57 12.70 -13.86
N LEU A 244 17.25 12.76 -13.71
CA LEU A 244 16.54 12.30 -12.53
C LEU A 244 16.60 10.77 -12.35
N ALA A 245 16.53 10.02 -13.44
CA ALA A 245 16.59 8.55 -13.42
C ALA A 245 17.96 8.05 -12.89
N TYR A 246 19.05 8.65 -13.36
CA TYR A 246 20.43 8.25 -13.04
C TYR A 246 21.06 9.04 -11.87
N GLU A 247 20.27 9.75 -11.08
CA GLU A 247 20.79 10.50 -9.95
C GLU A 247 21.27 9.56 -8.82
N GLY A 248 22.41 9.88 -8.18
CA GLY A 248 22.92 9.19 -7.00
C GLY A 248 23.14 7.69 -7.20
N GLU A 249 22.89 6.88 -6.16
CA GLU A 249 22.96 5.42 -6.22
C GLU A 249 21.72 4.82 -6.92
N TYR A 250 21.52 5.13 -8.21
CA TYR A 250 20.33 4.77 -8.98
C TYR A 250 20.16 3.25 -9.16
N TRP A 251 21.25 2.48 -9.15
CA TRP A 251 21.27 1.04 -9.37
C TRP A 251 21.02 0.24 -8.09
N ARG A 252 21.29 0.86 -6.93
CA ARG A 252 21.26 0.21 -5.63
C ARG A 252 19.84 0.28 -5.05
N PRO A 253 19.18 -0.86 -4.77
CA PRO A 253 17.79 -0.86 -4.32
C PRO A 253 17.58 -0.09 -3.03
N THR A 254 16.46 0.63 -2.95
CA THR A 254 15.98 1.19 -1.70
C THR A 254 15.07 0.19 -0.97
N CYS A 255 15.23 0.05 0.34
CA CYS A 255 14.37 -0.82 1.15
C CYS A 255 12.92 -0.30 1.14
N ALA A 256 11.98 -1.10 0.60
CA ALA A 256 10.56 -0.75 0.55
C ALA A 256 9.93 -0.50 1.93
N ARG A 257 10.52 -1.05 3.00
CA ARG A 257 9.99 -0.93 4.37
C ARG A 257 10.45 0.32 5.11
N CYS A 258 11.72 0.72 5.00
CA CYS A 258 12.28 1.82 5.79
C CYS A 258 12.95 2.92 4.95
N GLY A 259 13.06 2.77 3.63
CA GLY A 259 13.60 3.79 2.74
C GLY A 259 15.14 3.88 2.72
N LEU A 260 15.85 3.04 3.46
CA LEU A 260 17.32 3.01 3.42
C LEU A 260 17.84 2.14 2.29
N LYS A 261 18.96 2.55 1.67
CA LYS A 261 19.62 1.77 0.64
C LYS A 261 20.05 0.40 1.16
N MET A 262 19.82 -0.64 0.37
CA MET A 262 20.07 -2.03 0.75
C MET A 262 21.55 -2.40 0.54
N VAL A 263 22.01 -3.47 1.17
CA VAL A 263 23.38 -4.00 1.04
C VAL A 263 23.28 -5.38 0.42
N GLU A 264 24.14 -5.68 -0.55
CA GLU A 264 24.16 -7.01 -1.15
C GLU A 264 24.82 -8.00 -0.20
N VAL A 265 24.14 -9.12 0.03
CA VAL A 265 24.59 -10.23 0.87
C VAL A 265 24.79 -11.44 -0.03
N SER A 266 26.05 -11.87 -0.14
CA SER A 266 26.42 -13.08 -0.88
C SER A 266 26.01 -14.34 -0.11
N ALA A 267 25.52 -15.36 -0.81
CA ALA A 267 25.22 -16.64 -0.17
C ALA A 267 26.50 -17.41 0.16
N ARG A 268 26.58 -18.01 1.35
CA ARG A 268 27.76 -18.74 1.83
C ARG A 268 28.06 -20.04 1.04
N ASN A 269 27.05 -20.66 0.43
CA ASN A 269 27.15 -21.99 -0.20
C ASN A 269 26.82 -21.98 -1.71
N GLY A 270 27.18 -20.92 -2.43
CA GLY A 270 26.93 -20.82 -3.88
C GLY A 270 25.46 -20.63 -4.29
N GLY A 271 24.58 -20.30 -3.33
CA GLY A 271 23.21 -19.86 -3.61
C GLY A 271 23.16 -18.46 -4.25
N ALA A 272 21.99 -18.05 -4.72
CA ALA A 272 21.79 -16.68 -5.17
C ALA A 272 21.94 -15.70 -4.00
N GLY A 273 22.69 -14.62 -4.21
CA GLY A 273 22.75 -13.50 -3.26
C GLY A 273 21.39 -12.80 -3.11
N PHE A 274 21.25 -12.01 -2.07
CA PHE A 274 20.06 -11.19 -1.82
C PHE A 274 20.47 -9.82 -1.29
N TRP A 275 19.60 -8.83 -1.45
CA TRP A 275 19.73 -7.52 -0.83
C TRP A 275 19.16 -7.57 0.57
N GLY A 276 19.97 -7.23 1.58
CA GLY A 276 19.54 -7.04 2.96
C GLY A 276 19.37 -5.55 3.30
N CYS A 277 18.42 -5.21 4.16
CA CYS A 277 18.29 -3.83 4.63
C CYS A 277 19.52 -3.41 5.48
N ALA A 278 20.08 -2.23 5.21
CA ALA A 278 21.18 -1.66 5.99
C ALA A 278 20.83 -1.39 7.47
N ASP A 279 19.53 -1.33 7.81
CA ASP A 279 19.05 -1.12 9.17
C ASP A 279 18.78 -2.41 9.94
N PHE A 280 19.33 -3.54 9.48
CA PHE A 280 19.30 -4.78 10.24
C PHE A 280 20.01 -4.58 11.62
N PRO A 281 19.47 -5.10 12.75
CA PRO A 281 18.33 -6.01 12.89
C PRO A 281 16.95 -5.34 13.01
N ARG A 282 16.88 -4.00 13.04
CA ARG A 282 15.62 -3.25 13.20
C ARG A 282 14.70 -3.41 12.00
N CYS A 283 15.27 -3.52 10.80
CA CYS A 283 14.57 -3.85 9.58
C CYS A 283 15.12 -5.15 8.97
N ARG A 284 14.27 -6.18 8.85
CA ARG A 284 14.61 -7.51 8.31
C ARG A 284 14.12 -7.72 6.88
N PHE A 285 13.81 -6.63 6.17
CA PHE A 285 13.38 -6.71 4.78
C PHE A 285 14.53 -7.19 3.89
N THR A 286 14.22 -8.07 2.95
CA THR A 286 15.18 -8.62 1.97
C THR A 286 14.54 -8.61 0.58
N LEU A 287 15.37 -8.56 -0.46
CA LEU A 287 14.94 -8.57 -1.85
C LEU A 287 15.88 -9.47 -2.67
N PRO A 288 15.37 -10.36 -3.54
CA PRO A 288 16.22 -11.14 -4.44
C PRO A 288 17.03 -10.23 -5.38
N VAL A 289 18.28 -10.58 -5.71
CA VAL A 289 19.11 -9.79 -6.65
C VAL A 289 18.46 -9.68 -8.04
N ALA A 290 17.65 -10.66 -8.46
CA ALA A 290 16.92 -10.62 -9.72
C ALA A 290 15.79 -9.57 -9.77
N GLU A 291 15.21 -9.25 -8.61
CA GLU A 291 14.06 -8.34 -8.46
C GLU A 291 14.46 -6.92 -8.04
N ALA A 292 15.73 -6.74 -7.66
CA ALA A 292 16.39 -5.49 -7.30
C ALA A 292 16.69 -4.59 -8.48
#